data_AF-A0A1F6GG56-F1
#
_entry.id   AF-A0A1F6GG56-F1
#
_cell.length_a   1.000
_cell.length_b   1.000
_cell.length_c   1.000
_cell.angle_alpha   90.00
_cell.angle_beta   90.00
_cell.angle_gamma   90.00
#
_symmetry.space_group_name_H-M   'P 1'
#
loop_
_entity.id
_entity.type
_entity.pdbx_description
1 polymer ?
#
loop_
_entity_poly.entity_id
_entity_poly.type
_entity_poly.pdbx_seq_one_letter_code
_entity_poly.pdbx_strand_id
1 'polypeptide(L)'
;MANEPIFSLPQLRIIGTLGFLMLAIDGDVVNEEKKIIELFLRDFWHYTFGEYRDCLTSIEKIGQSIVNDTGTKVDKIDRILKVLNEQLTRPQKEVVADFARQVMTADDVIDAGEKALYFHIQKGLGVS
;
A
#
# COMPACT_ATOMS: atom_id res chain seq x y z
N MET A 1 -0.68 26.34 -13.85
CA MET A 1 0.35 25.76 -12.97
C MET A 1 0.03 24.28 -12.88
N ALA A 2 0.93 23.39 -13.29
CA ALA A 2 0.70 21.96 -13.07
C ALA A 2 0.75 21.72 -11.56
N ASN A 3 -0.31 21.17 -10.98
CA ASN A 3 -0.31 20.81 -9.57
C ASN A 3 0.79 19.77 -9.34
N GLU A 4 1.68 20.02 -8.39
CA GLU A 4 2.68 19.04 -8.01
C GLU A 4 1.99 17.76 -7.51
N PRO A 5 2.55 16.58 -7.82
CA PRO A 5 1.93 15.34 -7.41
C PRO A 5 1.98 15.21 -5.89
N ILE A 6 0.86 14.79 -5.29
CA ILE A 6 0.75 14.57 -3.84
C ILE A 6 1.78 13.53 -3.38
N PHE A 7 2.05 12.50 -4.19
CA PHE A 7 3.10 11.52 -3.94
C PHE A 7 4.07 11.49 -5.11
N SER A 8 5.36 11.38 -4.83
CA SER A 8 6.36 11.07 -5.86
C SER A 8 6.19 9.63 -6.36
N LEU A 9 6.66 9.35 -7.57
CA LEU A 9 6.63 7.99 -8.14
C LEU A 9 7.27 6.92 -7.23
N PRO A 10 8.44 7.17 -6.59
CA PRO A 10 8.99 6.23 -5.62
C PRO A 10 8.06 5.96 -4.42
N GLN A 11 7.43 7.00 -3.88
CA GLN A 11 6.46 6.85 -2.78
C GLN A 11 5.27 6.01 -3.21
N LEU A 12 4.67 6.27 -4.39
CA LEU A 12 3.55 5.46 -4.91
C LEU A 12 3.92 4.00 -5.11
N ARG A 13 5.13 3.71 -5.61
CA ARG A 13 5.60 2.33 -5.76
C ARG A 13 5.70 1.61 -4.42
N ILE A 14 6.21 2.29 -3.39
CA ILE A 14 6.32 1.73 -2.05
C ILE A 14 4.93 1.53 -1.44
N ILE A 15 4.01 2.49 -1.58
CA ILE A 15 2.63 2.38 -1.08
C ILE A 15 1.87 1.26 -1.79
N GLY A 16 1.99 1.14 -3.11
CA GLY A 16 1.39 0.03 -3.87
C GLY A 16 1.96 -1.32 -3.42
N THR A 17 3.27 -1.39 -3.17
CA THR A 17 3.92 -2.61 -2.64
C THR A 17 3.41 -2.97 -1.25
N LEU A 18 3.18 -1.99 -0.37
CA LEU A 18 2.51 -2.20 0.91
C LEU A 18 1.11 -2.78 0.70
N GLY A 19 0.34 -2.23 -0.26
CA GLY A 19 -0.94 -2.75 -0.72
C GLY A 19 -0.91 -4.25 -0.98
N PHE A 20 -0.01 -4.71 -1.85
CA PHE A 20 0.08 -6.13 -2.20
C PHE A 20 0.60 -7.01 -1.07
N LEU A 21 1.42 -6.46 -0.18
CA LEU A 21 1.88 -7.17 1.02
C LEU A 21 0.75 -7.43 2.02
N MET A 22 -0.21 -6.51 2.09
CA MET A 22 -1.41 -6.65 2.91
C MET A 22 -2.27 -7.82 2.43
N LEU A 23 -2.49 -7.95 1.10
CA LEU A 23 -3.25 -9.06 0.49
C LEU A 23 -2.59 -10.44 0.66
N ALA A 24 -1.35 -10.46 1.13
CA ALA A 24 -0.59 -11.68 1.27
C ALA A 24 -0.71 -12.27 2.68
N ILE A 25 -1.25 -11.54 3.66
CA ILE A 25 -1.17 -11.94 5.08
C ILE A 25 -2.10 -13.11 5.38
N ASP A 26 -3.34 -13.04 4.91
CA ASP A 26 -4.36 -14.09 5.04
C ASP A 26 -4.12 -15.26 4.04
N GLY A 27 -3.38 -14.99 2.97
CA GLY A 27 -3.02 -15.97 1.94
C GLY A 27 -4.00 -16.03 0.78
N ASP A 28 -5.05 -15.21 0.79
CA ASP A 28 -6.07 -15.13 -0.26
C ASP A 28 -6.07 -13.72 -0.85
N VAL A 29 -5.67 -13.61 -2.12
CA VAL A 29 -5.74 -12.32 -2.82
C VAL A 29 -7.16 -12.13 -3.33
N VAL A 30 -7.95 -11.30 -2.65
CA VAL A 30 -9.33 -11.01 -3.06
C VAL A 30 -9.33 -9.92 -4.15
N ASN A 31 -10.18 -10.07 -5.17
CA ASN A 31 -10.22 -9.13 -6.30
C ASN A 31 -10.62 -7.70 -5.85
N GLU A 32 -11.45 -7.62 -4.82
CA GLU A 32 -11.98 -6.41 -4.20
C GLU A 32 -10.84 -5.57 -3.59
N GLU A 33 -9.95 -6.18 -2.81
CA GLU A 33 -8.83 -5.49 -2.20
C GLU A 33 -7.81 -5.02 -3.25
N LYS A 34 -7.53 -5.86 -4.25
CA LYS A 34 -6.67 -5.50 -5.38
C LYS A 34 -7.20 -4.27 -6.11
N LYS A 35 -8.52 -4.18 -6.28
CA LYS A 35 -9.16 -3.03 -6.90
C LYS A 35 -8.95 -1.74 -6.10
N ILE A 36 -8.94 -1.79 -4.76
CA ILE A 36 -8.61 -0.63 -3.93
C ILE A 36 -7.19 -0.14 -4.20
N ILE A 37 -6.22 -1.05 -4.34
CA ILE A 37 -4.83 -0.71 -4.69
C ILE A 37 -4.76 -0.02 -6.05
N GLU A 38 -5.43 -0.58 -7.06
CA GLU A 38 -5.47 -0.01 -8.40
C GLU A 38 -6.12 1.37 -8.44
N LEU A 39 -7.24 1.55 -7.71
CA LEU A 39 -7.92 2.84 -7.61
C LEU A 39 -7.03 3.88 -6.92
N PHE A 40 -6.39 3.52 -5.80
CA PHE A 40 -5.47 4.40 -5.11
C PHE A 40 -4.31 4.85 -6.01
N LEU A 41 -3.65 3.90 -6.68
CA LEU A 41 -2.53 4.21 -7.57
C LEU A 41 -2.96 5.11 -8.74
N ARG A 42 -4.18 4.92 -9.25
CA ARG A 42 -4.76 5.73 -10.31
C ARG A 42 -5.11 7.14 -9.84
N ASP A 43 -5.72 7.28 -8.68
CA ASP A 43 -6.16 8.58 -8.13
C ASP A 43 -4.99 9.51 -7.83
N PHE A 44 -3.86 8.93 -7.44
CA PHE A 44 -2.61 9.67 -7.21
C PHE A 44 -1.64 9.61 -8.39
N TRP A 45 -2.03 9.00 -9.53
CA TRP A 45 -1.17 8.95 -10.70
C TRP A 45 -1.03 10.34 -11.32
N HIS A 46 0.21 10.72 -11.61
CA HIS A 46 0.50 11.96 -12.30
C HIS A 46 1.05 11.69 -13.69
N TYR A 47 0.63 12.48 -14.68
CA TYR A 47 1.00 12.27 -16.09
C TYR A 47 2.52 12.31 -16.34
N THR A 48 3.28 12.99 -15.46
CA THR A 48 4.75 13.06 -15.56
C THR A 48 5.45 11.76 -15.16
N PHE A 49 4.74 10.79 -14.60
CA PHE A 49 5.30 9.48 -14.23
C PHE A 49 5.37 8.50 -15.40
N GLY A 50 4.82 8.88 -16.56
CA GLY A 50 4.73 8.03 -17.74
C GLY A 50 3.53 7.10 -17.69
N GLU A 51 3.69 5.91 -18.26
CA GLU A 51 2.61 4.95 -18.45
C GLU A 51 2.21 4.26 -17.13
N TYR A 52 0.97 4.49 -16.70
CA TYR A 52 0.39 3.91 -15.49
C TYR A 52 0.47 2.39 -15.47
N ARG A 53 0.15 1.73 -16.59
CA ARG A 53 0.07 0.27 -16.68
C ARG A 53 1.41 -0.41 -16.43
N ASP A 54 2.50 0.16 -16.93
CA ASP A 54 3.84 -0.40 -16.72
C ASP A 54 4.23 -0.36 -15.25
N CYS A 55 3.88 0.72 -14.55
CA CYS A 55 4.12 0.85 -13.12
C CYS A 55 3.26 -0.13 -12.31
N LEU A 56 1.97 -0.23 -12.63
CA LEU A 56 1.06 -1.18 -11.99
C LEU A 56 1.58 -2.62 -12.14
N THR A 57 1.93 -3.04 -13.36
CA THR A 57 2.49 -4.37 -13.61
C THR A 57 3.81 -4.60 -12.86
N SER A 58 4.65 -3.58 -12.72
CA SER A 58 5.87 -3.68 -11.92
C SER A 58 5.58 -3.88 -10.44
N ILE A 59 4.60 -3.15 -9.89
CA ILE A 59 4.20 -3.25 -8.48
C ILE A 59 3.58 -4.63 -8.22
N GLU A 60 2.70 -5.11 -9.10
CA GLU A 60 2.09 -6.44 -9.01
C GLU A 60 3.15 -7.55 -8.98
N LYS A 61 4.14 -7.49 -9.89
CA LYS A 61 5.25 -8.46 -9.92
C LYS A 61 6.07 -8.45 -8.63
N ILE A 62 6.34 -7.27 -8.08
CA ILE A 62 7.06 -7.13 -6.79
C ILE A 62 6.20 -7.73 -5.67
N GLY A 63 4.92 -7.38 -5.61
CA GLY A 63 3.96 -7.92 -4.64
C GLY A 63 3.91 -9.44 -4.68
N GLN A 64 3.79 -10.03 -5.87
CA GLN A 64 3.72 -11.48 -6.04
C GLN A 64 5.04 -12.18 -5.70
N SER A 65 6.18 -11.57 -6.02
CA SER A 65 7.49 -12.07 -5.57
C SER A 65 7.61 -12.05 -4.04
N ILE A 66 7.00 -11.07 -3.38
CA ILE A 66 7.02 -10.96 -1.92
C ILE A 66 6.10 -11.99 -1.27
N VAL A 67 4.92 -12.22 -1.83
CA VAL A 67 3.96 -13.25 -1.39
C VAL A 67 4.60 -14.65 -1.41
N ASN A 68 5.39 -14.93 -2.46
CA ASN A 68 6.02 -16.24 -2.70
C ASN A 68 7.31 -16.49 -1.89
N ASP A 69 7.84 -15.49 -1.19
CA ASP A 69 9.08 -15.59 -0.43
C ASP A 69 8.81 -15.98 1.04
N THR A 70 9.63 -16.89 1.57
CA THR A 70 9.45 -17.56 2.88
C THR A 70 9.84 -16.71 4.09
N GLY A 71 10.39 -15.51 3.90
CA GLY A 71 10.61 -14.56 4.99
C GLY A 71 9.32 -14.04 5.63
N THR A 72 9.39 -13.56 6.87
CA THR A 72 8.23 -13.03 7.60
C THR A 72 7.62 -11.83 6.87
N LYS A 73 6.38 -11.96 6.37
CA LYS A 73 5.65 -10.87 5.67
C LYS A 73 5.58 -9.59 6.51
N VAL A 74 5.42 -9.75 7.83
CA VAL A 74 5.43 -8.65 8.82
C VAL A 74 6.75 -7.86 8.82
N ASP A 75 7.91 -8.52 8.78
CA ASP A 75 9.22 -7.83 8.75
C ASP A 75 9.39 -6.96 7.50
N LYS A 76 8.79 -7.39 6.38
CA LYS A 76 8.81 -6.62 5.13
C LYS A 76 7.93 -5.39 5.24
N ILE A 77 6.76 -5.54 5.84
CA ILE A 77 5.86 -4.42 6.16
C ILE A 77 6.57 -3.44 7.09
N ASP A 78 7.26 -3.90 8.14
CA ASP A 78 8.02 -3.02 9.05
C ASP A 78 9.07 -2.19 8.34
N ARG A 79 9.81 -2.80 7.41
CA ARG A 79 10.80 -2.07 6.60
C ARG A 79 10.14 -1.01 5.73
N ILE A 80 9.01 -1.33 5.09
CA ILE A 80 8.27 -0.38 4.27
C ILE A 80 7.71 0.75 5.14
N LEU A 81 7.10 0.43 6.28
CA LEU A 81 6.55 1.42 7.21
C LEU A 81 7.63 2.37 7.71
N LYS A 82 8.83 1.88 8.01
CA LYS A 82 9.97 2.73 8.36
C LYS A 82 10.30 3.72 7.24
N VAL A 83 10.42 3.24 6.01
CA VAL A 83 10.72 4.08 4.84
C VAL A 83 9.62 5.13 4.61
N LEU A 84 8.35 4.72 4.66
CA LEU A 84 7.22 5.63 4.50
C LEU A 84 7.14 6.64 5.64
N ASN A 85 7.45 6.23 6.88
CA ASN A 85 7.45 7.14 8.02
C ASN A 85 8.52 8.24 7.89
N GLU A 86 9.67 7.92 7.29
CA GLU A 86 10.76 8.87 7.04
C GLU A 86 10.49 9.76 5.80
N GLN A 87 9.80 9.24 4.79
CA GLN A 87 9.61 9.94 3.50
C GLN A 87 8.32 10.74 3.38
N LEU A 88 7.29 10.42 4.18
CA LEU A 88 5.99 11.04 4.08
C LEU A 88 5.82 12.19 5.08
N THR A 89 5.08 13.21 4.67
CA THR A 89 4.53 14.24 5.55
C THR A 89 3.36 13.68 6.38
N ARG A 90 2.95 14.39 7.44
CA ARG A 90 1.80 13.97 8.25
C ARG A 90 0.51 13.77 7.43
N PRO A 91 0.10 14.69 6.54
CA PRO A 91 -1.10 14.48 5.72
C PRO A 91 -0.99 13.28 4.78
N GLN A 92 0.18 13.05 4.18
CA GLN A 92 0.40 11.87 3.33
C GLN A 92 0.30 10.56 4.13
N LYS A 93 0.79 10.54 5.37
CA LYS A 93 0.67 9.36 6.25
C LYS A 93 -0.78 9.05 6.59
N GLU A 94 -1.60 10.06 6.81
CA GLU A 94 -3.04 9.89 7.06
C GLU A 94 -3.75 9.32 5.82
N VAL A 95 -3.39 9.77 4.62
CA VAL A 95 -3.88 9.18 3.37
C VAL A 95 -3.46 7.70 3.22
N VAL A 96 -2.22 7.36 3.55
CA VAL A 96 -1.75 5.96 3.47
C VAL A 96 -2.41 5.07 4.53
N ALA A 97 -2.67 5.60 5.72
CA ALA A 97 -3.41 4.87 6.74
C ALA A 97 -4.87 4.63 6.34
N ASP A 98 -5.55 5.64 5.79
CA ASP A 98 -6.91 5.43 5.27
C ASP A 98 -6.92 4.46 4.08
N PHE A 99 -5.92 4.50 3.20
CA PHE A 99 -5.74 3.49 2.16
C PHE A 99 -5.62 2.07 2.74
N ALA A 100 -4.77 1.87 3.76
CA ALA A 100 -4.64 0.58 4.42
C ALA A 100 -5.97 0.12 5.03
N ARG A 101 -6.74 1.04 5.65
CA ARG A 101 -8.08 0.75 6.15
C ARG A 101 -9.00 0.28 5.03
N GLN A 102 -9.03 0.98 3.89
CA GLN A 102 -9.89 0.66 2.76
C GLN A 102 -9.58 -0.73 2.18
N VAL A 103 -8.29 -1.08 2.05
CA VAL A 103 -7.86 -2.41 1.59
C VAL A 103 -8.39 -3.49 2.53
N MET A 104 -8.15 -3.37 3.84
CA MET A 104 -8.60 -4.31 4.88
C MET A 104 -10.13 -4.39 5.06
N THR A 105 -10.89 -3.50 4.41
CA THR A 105 -12.37 -3.47 4.50
C THR A 105 -13.03 -3.78 3.17
N ALA A 106 -12.27 -4.18 2.15
CA ALA A 106 -12.75 -4.21 0.78
C ALA A 106 -13.85 -5.27 0.53
N ASP A 107 -13.89 -6.32 1.34
CA ASP A 107 -14.85 -7.43 1.27
C ASP A 107 -15.99 -7.33 2.32
N ASP A 108 -16.10 -6.17 2.99
CA ASP A 108 -17.04 -5.90 4.08
C ASP A 108 -16.88 -6.78 5.34
N VAL A 109 -15.80 -7.56 5.46
CA VAL A 109 -15.51 -8.43 6.61
C VAL A 109 -14.10 -8.19 7.13
N ILE A 110 -13.95 -7.38 8.19
CA ILE A 110 -12.65 -7.26 8.88
C ILE A 110 -12.47 -8.40 9.90
N ASP A 111 -11.48 -9.24 9.69
CA ASP A 111 -11.05 -10.24 10.66
C ASP A 111 -10.09 -9.67 11.74
N ALA A 112 -9.76 -10.50 12.73
CA ALA A 112 -8.88 -10.07 13.84
C ALA A 112 -7.42 -9.81 13.39
N GLY A 113 -6.94 -10.54 12.38
CA GLY A 113 -5.62 -10.40 11.80
C GLY A 113 -5.48 -9.13 10.98
N GLU A 114 -6.43 -8.83 10.10
CA GLU A 114 -6.52 -7.60 9.32
C GLU A 114 -6.63 -6.38 10.22
N LYS A 115 -7.47 -6.44 11.26
CA LYS A 115 -7.57 -5.39 12.26
C LYS A 115 -6.23 -5.15 12.98
N ALA A 116 -5.53 -6.23 13.36
CA ALA A 116 -4.22 -6.12 13.99
C ALA A 116 -3.18 -5.52 13.04
N LEU A 117 -3.21 -5.92 11.76
CA LEU A 117 -2.33 -5.37 10.73
C LEU A 117 -2.59 -3.88 10.49
N TYR A 118 -3.85 -3.48 10.41
CA TYR A 118 -4.23 -2.07 10.27
C TYR A 118 -3.67 -1.23 11.43
N PHE A 119 -3.86 -1.65 12.68
CA PHE A 119 -3.29 -0.94 13.83
C PHE A 119 -1.77 -0.90 13.81
N HIS A 120 -1.13 -1.98 13.35
CA HIS A 120 0.31 -2.05 13.17
C HIS A 120 0.81 -1.03 12.14
N ILE A 121 0.10 -0.89 11.01
CA ILE A 121 0.38 0.12 9.97
C ILE A 121 0.20 1.53 10.52
N GLN A 122 -0.91 1.83 11.21
CA GLN A 122 -1.14 3.13 11.83
C GLN A 122 0.01 3.52 12.76
N LYS A 123 0.38 2.60 13.66
CA LYS A 123 1.49 2.79 14.59
C LYS A 123 2.82 2.99 13.87
N GLY A 124 3.12 2.20 12.83
CA GLY A 124 4.36 2.31 12.05
C GLY A 124 4.48 3.61 11.28
N LEU A 125 3.36 4.15 10.79
CA LEU A 125 3.29 5.48 10.18
C LEU A 125 3.27 6.61 11.23
N GLY A 126 3.15 6.28 12.51
CA GLY A 126 3.05 7.26 13.59
C GLY A 126 1.75 8.07 13.55
N VAL A 127 0.69 7.54 12.95
CA VAL A 127 -0.64 8.15 12.92
C VAL A 127 -1.55 7.41 13.90
N SER A 128 -2.34 8.16 14.67
CA SER A 128 -3.18 7.67 15.76
C SER A 128 -4.49 8.43 15.75
#